data_AF-A0A963V7V8-F1
#
_entry.id   AF-A0A963V7V8-F1
#
_cell.length_a   1.000
_cell.length_b   1.000
_cell.length_c   1.000
_cell.angle_alpha   90.00
_cell.angle_beta   90.00
_cell.angle_gamma   90.00
#
_symmetry.space_group_name_H-M   'P 1'
#
loop_
_entity.id
_entity.type
_entity.pdbx_description
1 polymer ?
#
loop_
_entity_poly.entity_id
_entity_poly.type
_entity_poly.pdbx_seq_one_letter_code
_entity_poly.pdbx_strand_id
1 'polypeptide(L)' 'MFISFEGIDGSGKSTQARLLADALRADGRDVVLTREPGGSPGAEEIRRLVLEGDPDRWSAETEI' A
#
# COMPACT_ATOMS: atom_id res chain seq x y z
N MET A 1 5.90 17.52 -0.77
CA MET A 1 6.95 16.49 -0.50
C MET A 1 6.29 15.13 -0.58
N PHE A 2 6.91 14.15 -1.23
CA PHE A 2 6.40 12.78 -1.32
C PHE A 2 7.51 11.80 -0.93
N ILE A 3 7.17 10.81 -0.10
CA ILE A 3 8.10 9.86 0.50
C ILE A 3 7.50 8.46 0.33
N SER A 4 8.26 7.52 -0.21
CA SER A 4 7.90 6.10 -0.32
C SER A 4 8.83 5.24 0.54
N PHE A 5 8.30 4.12 1.05
CA PHE A 5 9.06 3.13 1.80
C PHE A 5 9.05 1.80 1.03
N GLU A 6 10.21 1.39 0.53
CA GLU A 6 10.39 0.17 -0.25
C GLU A 6 11.17 -0.91 0.52
N GLY A 7 10.97 -2.18 0.14
CA GLY A 7 11.67 -3.32 0.74
C GLY A 7 10.86 -4.61 0.77
N ILE A 8 11.50 -5.70 1.19
CA ILE A 8 10.89 -7.04 1.26
C ILE A 8 9.81 -7.15 2.34
N ASP A 9 9.00 -8.20 2.30
CA ASP A 9 8.02 -8.48 3.35
C ASP A 9 8.69 -8.72 4.70
N GLY A 10 8.05 -8.22 5.76
CA GLY A 10 8.61 -8.23 7.10
C GLY A 10 9.71 -7.19 7.37
N SER A 11 10.15 -6.39 6.39
CA SER A 11 11.23 -5.40 6.59
C SER A 11 10.85 -4.18 7.47
N GLY A 12 9.59 -4.07 7.90
CA GLY A 12 9.14 -3.02 8.81
C GLY A 12 8.65 -1.73 8.15
N LYS A 13 8.47 -1.70 6.81
CA LYS A 13 7.98 -0.54 6.04
C LYS A 13 6.77 0.16 6.69
N SER A 14 5.73 -0.62 6.99
CA SER A 14 4.49 -0.11 7.57
C SER A 14 4.69 0.51 8.95
N THR A 15 5.62 -0.02 9.75
CA THR A 15 5.95 0.53 11.06
C THR A 15 6.68 1.86 10.91
N GLN A 16 7.71 1.90 10.06
CA GLN A 16 8.50 3.10 9.84
C GLN A 16 7.70 4.24 9.19
N ALA A 17 6.82 3.91 8.24
CA ALA A 17 5.95 4.89 7.61
C ALA A 17 4.99 5.55 8.62
N ARG A 18 4.45 4.80 9.59
CA ARG A 18 3.61 5.36 10.66
C ARG A 18 4.42 6.24 11.62
N LEU A 19 5.58 5.77 12.06
CA LEU A 19 6.46 6.53 12.96
C LEU A 19 6.89 7.86 12.34
N LEU A 20 7.25 7.86 11.05
CA LEU A 20 7.59 9.09 10.34
C LEU A 20 6.37 10.01 10.21
N ALA A 21 5.20 9.47 9.86
CA ALA A 21 4.00 10.28 9.74
C ALA A 21 3.63 10.97 11.07
N ASP A 22 3.74 10.26 12.19
CA ASP A 22 3.44 10.79 13.52
C ASP A 22 4.47 11.85 13.95
N ALA A 23 5.76 11.62 13.68
CA ALA A 23 6.80 12.62 13.92
C ALA A 23 6.56 13.90 13.12
N LEU A 24 6.25 13.79 11.82
CA LEU A 24 5.98 14.96 10.97
C LEU A 24 4.72 15.72 11.40
N ARG A 25 3.67 15.00 11.86
CA ARG A 25 2.48 15.63 12.44
C ARG A 25 2.78 16.35 13.76
N ALA A 26 3.62 15.76 14.61
CA ALA A 26 4.06 16.38 15.86
C ALA A 26 4.86 17.68 15.59
N ASP A 27 5.58 17.74 14.48
CA ASP A 27 6.25 18.94 13.98
C ASP A 27 5.30 19.95 13.31
N GLY A 28 3.98 19.75 13.38
CA GLY A 28 2.96 20.66 12.86
C GLY A 28 2.73 20.59 11.36
N ARG A 29 3.17 19.51 10.70
CA ARG A 29 2.95 19.31 9.25
C ARG A 29 1.64 18.58 8.99
N ASP A 30 0.97 18.96 7.91
CA ASP A 30 -0.12 18.16 7.37
C ASP A 30 0.45 16.92 6.65
N VAL A 31 -0.04 15.74 7.00
CA VAL A 31 0.50 14.45 6.57
C VAL A 31 -0.61 13.48 6.21
N VAL A 32 -0.64 13.12 4.93
CA VAL A 32 -1.44 12.00 4.41
C VAL A 32 -0.55 10.76 4.34
N LEU A 33 -0.99 9.68 4.99
CA LEU A 33 -0.35 8.37 4.95
C LEU A 33 -1.19 7.43 4.09
N THR A 34 -0.59 6.83 3.07
CA THR A 34 -1.22 5.84 2.18
C THR A 34 -0.33 4.60 2.01
N ARG A 35 -0.87 3.53 1.43
CA ARG A 35 -0.16 2.26 1.12
C ARG A 35 -0.63 1.70 -0.21
N GLU A 36 0.19 0.88 -0.85
CA GLU A 36 -0.18 0.13 -2.06
C GLU A 36 0.17 -1.37 -1.95
N PRO A 37 -0.57 -2.26 -2.64
CA PRO A 37 -1.88 -2.01 -3.24
C PRO A 37 -2.91 -1.73 -2.12
N GLY A 38 -3.74 -0.70 -2.31
CA GLY A 38 -4.71 -0.23 -1.31
C GLY A 38 -4.80 1.30 -1.20
N GLY A 39 -5.34 1.80 -0.09
CA GLY A 39 -5.35 3.24 0.22
C GLY A 39 -6.52 4.05 -0.37
N SER A 40 -7.37 3.43 -1.20
CA SER A 40 -8.68 3.95 -1.60
C SER A 40 -9.70 2.80 -1.65
N PRO A 41 -11.01 3.05 -1.58
CA PRO A 41 -12.01 1.98 -1.61
C PRO A 41 -11.85 1.03 -2.82
N GLY A 42 -11.66 1.59 -4.02
CA GLY A 42 -11.41 0.79 -5.23
C GLY A 42 -10.08 0.04 -5.20
N ALA A 43 -9.02 0.63 -4.65
CA ALA A 43 -7.73 -0.04 -4.52
C ALA A 43 -7.75 -1.18 -3.49
N GLU A 44 -8.56 -1.08 -2.44
CA GLU A 44 -8.76 -2.18 -1.48
C GLU A 44 -9.57 -3.34 -2.11
N GLU A 45 -10.47 -3.05 -3.05
CA GLU A 45 -11.19 -4.08 -3.82
C GLU A 45 -10.26 -4.80 -4.80
N ILE A 46 -9.40 -4.06 -5.52
CA ILE A 46 -8.33 -4.64 -6.35
C ILE A 46 -7.36 -5.46 -5.50
N ARG A 47 -6.95 -4.96 -4.33
CA ARG A 47 -6.10 -5.70 -3.40
C ARG A 47 -6.72 -7.04 -3.02
N ARG A 48 -8.02 -7.05 -2.70
CA ARG A 48 -8.73 -8.27 -2.35
C ARG A 48 -8.72 -9.27 -3.51
N LEU A 49 -8.95 -8.79 -4.74
CA LEU A 49 -8.88 -9.62 -5.94
C LEU A 49 -7.49 -10.25 -6.15
N VAL A 50 -6.41 -9.52 -5.85
CA VAL A 50 -5.01 -9.99 -5.98
C VAL A 50 -4.61 -10.96 -4.87
N LEU A 51 -5.08 -10.75 -3.63
CA LEU A 51 -4.63 -11.53 -2.47
C LEU A 51 -5.55 -12.69 -2.09
N GLU A 52 -6.84 -12.63 -2.44
CA GLU A 52 -7.86 -13.59 -2.01
C GLU A 52 -8.53 -14.31 -3.20
N GLY A 53 -8.16 -13.99 -4.43
CA GLY A 53 -8.66 -14.66 -5.63
C GLY A 53 -8.05 -16.06 -5.81
N ASP A 54 -8.80 -16.95 -6.48
CA ASP A 54 -8.25 -18.20 -6.99
C ASP A 54 -7.04 -17.89 -7.89
N PRO A 55 -5.84 -18.47 -7.63
CA PRO A 55 -4.65 -18.20 -8.43
C PRO A 55 -4.84 -18.48 -9.93
N ASP A 56 -5.79 -19.34 -10.31
CA ASP A 56 -6.10 -19.65 -11.71
C ASP A 56 -7.14 -18.70 -12.33
N ARG A 57 -7.60 -17.68 -11.59
CA ARG A 57 -8.65 -16.76 -12.03
C ARG A 57 -8.20 -15.77 -13.12
N TRP A 58 -6.89 -15.62 -13.31
CA TRP A 58 -6.31 -14.67 -14.25
C TRP A 58 -5.45 -15.42 -15.25
N SER A 59 -5.81 -15.34 -16.53
CA SER A 59 -4.94 -15.72 -17.64
C SER A 59 -3.82 -14.68 -17.78
N ALA A 60 -2.59 -15.13 -18.07
CA ALA A 60 -1.50 -14.22 -18.44
C ALA A 60 -1.73 -13.56 -19.81
N GLU A 61 -2.71 -14.03 -20.59
CA GLU A 61 -3.06 -13.52 -21.91
C GLU A 61 -4.14 -12.44 -21.76
N THR A 62 -3.90 -11.27 -22.35
CA THR A 62 -4.71 -10.06 -22.13
C THR A 62 -5.97 -10.00 -23.02
N GLU A 63 -6.16 -10.94 -23.95
CA GLU A 63 -7.32 -11.01 -24.86
C GLU A 63 -7.62 -12.49 -25.19
N ILE A 64 -8.90 -12.88 -25.16
CA ILE A 64 -9.41 -14.12 -25.81
C ILE A 64 -10.13 -13.69 -27.08
#